data_AF-X0WZB0-F1
#
_entry.id   AF-X0WZB0-F1
#
_cell.length_a   1.000
_cell.length_b   1.000
_cell.length_c   1.000
_cell.angle_alpha   90.00
_cell.angle_beta   90.00
_cell.angle_gamma   90.00
#
_symmetry.space_group_name_H-M   'P 1'
#
loop_
_entity.id
_entity.type
_entity.pdbx_description
1 polymer ?
#
loop_
_entity_poly.entity_id
_entity_poly.type
_entity_poly.pdbx_seq_one_letter_code
_entity_poly.pdbx_strand_id
1 'polypeptide(L)'
;LRREVTERITADGRVIVQIDPEEVKRVLAGLCDSGIESLAVCLINSYENPTHEIQIKEIVNKKAPDISLSTSCEVLPQIREYERTCTTATNAYVKPITAKYLAKLSARLESLGFQGKLFIMLSSGGITSVETARKYPVRIIESGPTAAVIASQHYGKMFQIKDMFCFDMGGTTAKSCLIQKGHAGLVSTFEVGRVQRFKKGSGLPIQVPVVDLMEIGAGGGSIARMSKMGLLQVGPESAGADPGPACY
;
A
#
# COMPACT_ATOMS: atom_id res chain seq x y z
N LEU A 1 -12.63 1.77 -13.84
CA LEU A 1 -13.92 2.50 -13.82
C LEU A 1 -13.69 3.84 -13.15
N ARG A 2 -14.06 4.96 -13.77
CA ARG A 2 -13.90 6.33 -13.24
C ARG A 2 -15.17 7.13 -13.54
N ARG A 3 -15.62 7.92 -12.57
CA ARG A 3 -16.76 8.84 -12.69
C ARG A 3 -16.39 10.16 -12.01
N GLU A 4 -17.03 11.22 -12.45
CA GLU A 4 -16.86 12.57 -11.93
C GLU A 4 -18.16 13.01 -11.26
N VAL A 5 -18.07 13.94 -10.32
CA VAL A 5 -19.20 14.66 -9.73
C VAL A 5 -18.93 16.16 -9.88
N THR A 6 -19.97 16.97 -9.89
CA THR A 6 -19.86 18.41 -10.12
C THR A 6 -19.64 19.10 -8.79
N GLU A 7 -18.38 19.35 -8.43
CA GLU A 7 -18.03 20.14 -7.25
C GLU A 7 -16.73 20.94 -7.46
N ARG A 8 -16.50 21.98 -6.63
CA ARG A 8 -15.21 22.68 -6.66
C ARG A 8 -14.90 23.41 -5.36
N ILE A 9 -13.67 23.22 -4.89
CA ILE A 9 -13.05 23.92 -3.76
C ILE A 9 -11.78 24.63 -4.24
N THR A 10 -11.57 25.89 -3.83
CA THR A 10 -10.36 26.68 -4.12
C THR A 10 -9.15 26.20 -3.33
N ALA A 11 -7.96 26.70 -3.68
CA ALA A 11 -6.74 26.41 -2.94
C ALA A 11 -6.72 26.95 -1.50
N ASP A 12 -7.58 27.92 -1.16
CA ASP A 12 -7.77 28.46 0.20
C ASP A 12 -9.01 27.88 0.92
N GLY A 13 -9.55 26.76 0.40
CA GLY A 13 -10.61 26.01 1.06
C GLY A 13 -12.04 26.57 0.88
N ARG A 14 -12.23 27.67 0.16
CA ARG A 14 -13.57 28.19 -0.15
C ARG A 14 -14.29 27.31 -1.18
N VAL A 15 -15.60 27.12 -0.98
CA VAL A 15 -16.44 26.36 -1.92
C VAL A 15 -16.87 27.27 -3.07
N ILE A 16 -16.59 26.86 -4.31
CA ILE A 16 -17.05 27.53 -5.53
C ILE A 16 -18.33 26.86 -6.04
N VAL A 17 -18.31 25.53 -6.13
CA VAL A 17 -19.44 24.72 -6.59
C VAL A 17 -19.76 23.72 -5.49
N GLN A 18 -20.93 23.88 -4.88
CA GLN A 18 -21.45 22.95 -3.88
C GLN A 18 -21.69 21.59 -4.52
N ILE A 19 -21.42 20.53 -3.77
CA ILE A 19 -21.72 19.17 -4.23
C ILE A 19 -23.23 18.91 -4.21
N ASP A 20 -23.78 18.32 -5.29
CA ASP A 20 -25.17 17.88 -5.34
C ASP A 20 -25.30 16.44 -4.80
N PRO A 21 -25.97 16.22 -3.65
CA PRO A 21 -26.18 14.88 -3.11
C PRO A 21 -26.93 13.93 -4.06
N GLU A 22 -27.80 14.45 -4.93
CA GLU A 22 -28.54 13.62 -5.88
C GLU A 22 -27.65 13.16 -7.05
N GLU A 23 -26.75 14.02 -7.53
CA GLU A 23 -25.71 13.63 -8.49
C GLU A 23 -24.82 12.53 -7.92
N VAL A 24 -24.33 12.69 -6.69
CA VAL A 24 -23.50 11.67 -6.02
C VAL A 24 -24.25 10.34 -5.92
N LYS A 25 -25.54 10.36 -5.57
CA LYS A 25 -26.37 9.14 -5.51
C LYS A 25 -26.51 8.48 -6.88
N ARG A 26 -26.74 9.25 -7.95
CA ARG A 26 -26.84 8.72 -9.33
C ARG A 26 -25.51 8.10 -9.78
N VAL A 27 -24.39 8.80 -9.54
CA VAL A 27 -23.06 8.32 -9.89
C VAL A 27 -22.70 7.04 -9.12
N LEU A 28 -23.00 7.02 -7.82
CA LEU A 28 -22.79 5.85 -6.96
C LEU A 28 -23.61 4.66 -7.46
N ALA A 29 -24.89 4.84 -7.77
CA ALA A 29 -25.74 3.77 -8.30
C ALA A 29 -25.15 3.16 -9.57
N GLY A 30 -24.74 3.98 -10.55
CA GLY A 30 -24.12 3.48 -11.78
C GLY A 30 -22.77 2.78 -11.56
N LEU A 31 -22.02 3.15 -10.52
CA LEU A 31 -20.81 2.42 -10.12
C LEU A 31 -21.14 1.08 -9.46
N CYS A 32 -22.15 1.03 -8.58
CA CYS A 32 -22.64 -0.20 -7.95
C CYS A 32 -23.16 -1.19 -9.00
N ASP A 33 -23.90 -0.71 -10.00
CA ASP A 33 -24.42 -1.53 -11.12
C ASP A 33 -23.28 -2.16 -11.94
N SER A 34 -22.08 -1.58 -11.89
CA SER A 34 -20.87 -2.14 -12.53
C SER A 34 -20.16 -3.19 -11.66
N GLY A 35 -20.69 -3.52 -10.48
CA GLY A 35 -20.17 -4.58 -9.60
C GLY A 35 -18.91 -4.19 -8.83
N ILE A 36 -18.70 -2.91 -8.49
CA ILE A 36 -17.53 -2.53 -7.69
C ILE A 36 -17.62 -3.04 -6.25
N GLU A 37 -16.51 -3.55 -5.73
CA GLU A 37 -16.39 -3.96 -4.31
C GLU A 37 -15.72 -2.87 -3.45
N SER A 38 -15.04 -1.92 -4.08
CA SER A 38 -14.34 -0.84 -3.41
C SER A 38 -14.35 0.46 -4.21
N LEU A 39 -14.40 1.58 -3.49
CA LEU A 39 -14.46 2.94 -4.02
C LEU A 39 -13.36 3.81 -3.41
N ALA A 40 -12.68 4.56 -4.28
CA ALA A 40 -11.80 5.67 -3.89
C ALA A 40 -12.46 7.00 -4.27
N VAL A 41 -12.47 7.96 -3.35
CA VAL A 41 -12.97 9.33 -3.60
C VAL A 41 -11.82 10.30 -3.46
N CYS A 42 -11.53 11.04 -4.53
CA CYS A 42 -10.41 11.97 -4.62
C CYS A 42 -10.87 13.27 -5.27
N LEU A 43 -11.15 14.29 -4.47
CA LEU A 43 -11.55 15.61 -4.95
C LEU A 43 -10.36 16.58 -4.90
N ILE A 44 -10.40 17.61 -5.75
CA ILE A 44 -9.38 18.66 -5.74
C ILE A 44 -9.48 19.46 -4.45
N ASN A 45 -8.34 19.75 -3.82
CA ASN A 45 -8.22 20.50 -2.56
C ASN A 45 -8.97 19.91 -1.35
N SER A 46 -9.32 18.61 -1.38
CA SER A 46 -9.92 17.93 -0.23
C SER A 46 -8.99 17.81 1.00
N TYR A 47 -7.67 17.99 0.80
CA TYR A 47 -6.71 18.10 1.90
C TYR A 47 -6.84 19.42 2.67
N GLU A 48 -7.35 20.48 2.02
CA GLU A 48 -7.54 21.81 2.61
C GLU A 48 -8.95 21.93 3.21
N ASN A 49 -9.98 21.55 2.43
CA ASN A 49 -11.35 21.49 2.91
C ASN A 49 -11.99 20.14 2.52
N PRO A 50 -12.12 19.20 3.48
CA PRO A 50 -12.60 17.85 3.20
C PRO A 50 -14.13 17.72 3.11
N THR A 51 -14.89 18.83 3.24
CA THR A 51 -16.35 18.82 3.42
C THR A 51 -17.07 18.00 2.35
N HIS A 52 -16.74 18.17 1.06
CA HIS A 52 -17.39 17.41 -0.01
C HIS A 52 -17.04 15.92 0.03
N GLU A 53 -15.78 15.54 0.32
CA GLU A 53 -15.43 14.11 0.46
C GLU A 53 -16.13 13.47 1.66
N ILE A 54 -16.32 14.21 2.75
CA ILE A 54 -17.08 13.76 3.93
C ILE A 54 -18.56 13.55 3.56
N GLN A 55 -19.16 14.48 2.83
CA GLN A 55 -20.55 14.33 2.35
C GLN A 55 -20.72 13.13 1.42
N ILE A 56 -19.80 12.91 0.48
CA ILE A 56 -19.81 11.70 -0.37
C ILE A 56 -19.70 10.44 0.51
N LYS A 57 -18.79 10.43 1.48
CA LYS A 57 -18.62 9.31 2.40
C LYS A 57 -19.88 8.97 3.18
N GLU A 58 -20.59 9.98 3.68
CA GLU A 58 -21.88 9.78 4.36
C GLU A 58 -22.93 9.17 3.43
N ILE A 59 -23.01 9.63 2.18
CA ILE A 59 -23.93 9.09 1.17
C ILE A 59 -23.59 7.62 0.86
N VAL A 60 -22.32 7.32 0.62
CA VAL A 60 -21.83 5.96 0.33
C VAL A 60 -22.13 5.03 1.50
N ASN A 61 -21.81 5.42 2.74
CA ASN A 61 -22.08 4.60 3.92
C ASN A 61 -23.58 4.32 4.13
N LYS A 62 -24.47 5.23 3.71
CA LYS A 62 -25.92 5.05 3.81
C LYS A 62 -26.51 4.20 2.68
N LYS A 63 -25.98 4.32 1.46
CA LYS A 63 -26.57 3.74 0.24
C LYS A 63 -25.90 2.45 -0.23
N ALA A 64 -24.62 2.28 0.08
CA ALA A 64 -23.83 1.12 -0.29
C ALA A 64 -22.88 0.74 0.87
N PRO A 65 -23.41 0.34 2.04
CA PRO A 65 -22.62 0.06 3.25
C PRO A 65 -21.63 -1.09 3.07
N ASP A 66 -21.88 -1.99 2.11
CA ASP A 66 -21.02 -3.14 1.83
C ASP A 66 -19.80 -2.80 0.96
N ILE A 67 -19.77 -1.60 0.34
CA ILE A 67 -18.63 -1.15 -0.47
C ILE A 67 -17.51 -0.65 0.42
N SER A 68 -16.30 -1.16 0.19
CA SER A 68 -15.11 -0.68 0.90
C SER A 68 -14.70 0.70 0.39
N LEU A 69 -14.83 1.72 1.23
CA LEU A 69 -14.56 3.12 0.86
C LEU A 69 -13.21 3.63 1.37
N SER A 70 -12.48 4.38 0.53
CA SER A 70 -11.35 5.23 0.94
C SER A 70 -11.53 6.64 0.41
N THR A 71 -11.49 7.65 1.30
CA THR A 71 -11.46 9.06 0.90
C THR A 71 -10.04 9.60 1.00
N SER A 72 -9.65 10.44 0.04
CA SER A 72 -8.28 10.92 -0.06
C SER A 72 -7.88 11.82 1.11
N CYS A 73 -8.83 12.58 1.66
CA CYS A 73 -8.62 13.38 2.87
C CYS A 73 -8.32 12.54 4.13
N GLU A 74 -8.76 11.26 4.17
CA GLU A 74 -8.44 10.36 5.27
C GLU A 74 -7.16 9.56 5.03
N VAL A 75 -6.88 9.20 3.77
CA VAL A 75 -5.72 8.36 3.42
C VAL A 75 -4.44 9.18 3.38
N LEU A 76 -4.46 10.30 2.65
CA LEU A 76 -3.31 11.19 2.44
C LEU A 76 -3.78 12.64 2.26
N PRO A 77 -4.01 13.40 3.35
CA PRO A 77 -4.39 14.82 3.30
C PRO A 77 -3.19 15.70 2.93
N GLN A 78 -2.69 15.58 1.71
CA GLN A 78 -1.58 16.38 1.18
C GLN A 78 -1.91 16.97 -0.20
N ILE A 79 -1.24 18.06 -0.54
CA ILE A 79 -1.28 18.67 -1.87
C ILE A 79 -0.74 17.70 -2.95
N ARG A 80 -1.08 17.98 -4.22
CA ARG A 80 -0.82 17.16 -5.44
C ARG A 80 -1.81 16.01 -5.62
N GLU A 81 -2.69 16.19 -6.60
CA GLU A 81 -3.79 15.28 -6.87
C GLU A 81 -3.35 13.93 -7.43
N TYR A 82 -2.28 13.87 -8.23
CA TYR A 82 -1.86 12.63 -8.85
C TYR A 82 -1.36 11.61 -7.83
N GLU A 83 -0.37 11.98 -7.00
CA GLU A 83 0.18 11.10 -5.97
C GLU A 83 -0.84 10.78 -4.87
N ARG A 84 -1.67 11.75 -4.48
CA ARG A 84 -2.78 11.54 -3.54
C ARG A 84 -3.81 10.55 -4.09
N THR A 85 -4.19 10.70 -5.35
CA THR A 85 -5.12 9.78 -6.01
C THR A 85 -4.51 8.39 -6.16
N CYS A 86 -3.24 8.27 -6.57
CA CYS A 86 -2.54 6.99 -6.67
C CYS A 86 -2.49 6.26 -5.32
N THR A 87 -2.13 6.97 -4.25
CA THR A 87 -2.07 6.43 -2.89
C THR A 87 -3.47 5.98 -2.41
N THR A 88 -4.49 6.81 -2.62
CA THR A 88 -5.88 6.53 -2.20
C THR A 88 -6.50 5.38 -2.99
N ALA A 89 -6.29 5.35 -4.30
CA ALA A 89 -6.75 4.27 -5.17
C ALA A 89 -6.06 2.94 -4.82
N THR A 90 -4.75 2.97 -4.56
CA THR A 90 -4.01 1.79 -4.09
C THR A 90 -4.55 1.30 -2.75
N ASN A 91 -4.79 2.23 -1.80
CA ASN A 91 -5.41 1.89 -0.52
C ASN A 91 -6.76 1.20 -0.71
N ALA A 92 -7.66 1.78 -1.51
CA ALA A 92 -8.97 1.20 -1.81
C ALA A 92 -8.85 -0.19 -2.44
N TYR A 93 -7.97 -0.35 -3.42
CA TYR A 93 -7.76 -1.61 -4.13
C TYR A 93 -7.39 -2.78 -3.20
N VAL A 94 -6.48 -2.57 -2.25
CA VAL A 94 -6.03 -3.65 -1.33
C VAL A 94 -6.86 -3.75 -0.04
N LYS A 95 -7.72 -2.77 0.25
CA LYS A 95 -8.53 -2.70 1.48
C LYS A 95 -9.44 -3.90 1.72
N PRO A 96 -10.31 -4.34 0.79
CA PRO A 96 -11.20 -5.47 1.06
C PRO A 96 -10.41 -6.77 1.34
N ILE A 97 -9.33 -7.01 0.59
CA ILE A 97 -8.46 -8.19 0.74
C ILE A 97 -7.78 -8.19 2.12
N THR A 98 -7.14 -7.07 2.46
CA THR A 98 -6.43 -6.92 3.74
C THR A 98 -7.40 -6.99 4.92
N ALA A 99 -8.57 -6.36 4.79
CA ALA A 99 -9.59 -6.36 5.83
C ALA A 99 -10.11 -7.77 6.14
N LYS A 100 -10.38 -8.57 5.10
CA LYS A 100 -10.82 -9.96 5.23
C LYS A 100 -9.75 -10.83 5.87
N TYR A 101 -8.50 -10.71 5.42
CA TYR A 101 -7.38 -11.47 5.96
C TYR A 101 -7.17 -11.18 7.46
N LEU A 102 -7.06 -9.92 7.83
CA LEU A 102 -6.81 -9.53 9.21
C LEU A 102 -7.98 -9.87 10.13
N ALA A 103 -9.23 -9.74 9.66
CA ALA A 103 -10.39 -10.17 10.43
C ALA A 103 -10.37 -11.69 10.71
N LYS A 104 -10.04 -12.50 9.69
CA LYS A 104 -9.90 -13.96 9.85
C LYS A 104 -8.78 -14.31 10.83
N LEU A 105 -7.64 -13.62 10.76
CA LEU A 105 -6.52 -13.83 11.67
C LEU A 105 -6.89 -13.50 13.12
N SER A 106 -7.50 -12.32 13.36
CA SER A 106 -7.96 -11.92 14.70
C SER A 106 -8.95 -12.92 15.29
N ALA A 107 -9.99 -13.29 14.53
CA ALA A 107 -10.98 -14.27 14.98
C ALA A 107 -10.37 -15.64 15.28
N ARG A 108 -9.36 -16.06 14.51
CA ARG A 108 -8.66 -17.33 14.76
C ARG A 108 -7.86 -17.25 16.06
N LEU A 109 -7.13 -16.17 16.31
CA LEU A 109 -6.39 -15.99 17.56
C LEU A 109 -7.33 -16.01 18.78
N GLU A 110 -8.46 -15.30 18.69
CA GLU A 110 -9.50 -15.30 19.73
C GLU A 110 -10.04 -16.71 19.98
N SER A 111 -10.35 -17.46 18.92
CA SER A 111 -10.84 -18.85 19.05
C SER A 111 -9.84 -19.81 19.69
N LEU A 112 -8.54 -19.47 19.67
CA LEU A 112 -7.47 -20.23 20.32
C LEU A 112 -7.24 -19.77 21.77
N GLY A 113 -8.02 -18.82 22.28
CA GLY A 113 -7.91 -18.28 23.63
C GLY A 113 -6.80 -17.23 23.81
N PHE A 114 -6.25 -16.68 22.72
CA PHE A 114 -5.22 -15.63 22.81
C PHE A 114 -5.76 -14.37 23.48
N GLN A 115 -5.15 -13.98 24.61
CA GLN A 115 -5.53 -12.80 25.42
C GLN A 115 -4.68 -11.55 25.13
N GLY A 116 -3.71 -11.66 24.20
CA GLY A 116 -2.80 -10.57 23.87
C GLY A 116 -3.37 -9.59 22.84
N LYS A 117 -2.57 -8.59 22.48
CA LYS A 117 -2.89 -7.66 21.39
C LYS A 117 -2.14 -8.06 20.13
N LEU A 118 -2.86 -8.17 19.01
CA LEU A 118 -2.27 -8.34 17.69
C LEU A 118 -1.84 -6.96 17.14
N PHE A 119 -0.57 -6.83 16.80
CA PHE A 119 -0.02 -5.65 16.15
C PHE A 119 0.48 -5.99 14.74
N ILE A 120 0.38 -5.03 13.84
CA ILE A 120 0.80 -5.14 12.43
C ILE A 120 2.00 -4.21 12.19
N MET A 121 3.04 -4.74 11.57
CA MET A 121 4.22 -3.96 11.19
C MET A 121 3.85 -2.95 10.10
N LEU A 122 4.32 -1.71 10.23
CA LEU A 122 4.20 -0.67 9.23
C LEU A 122 5.40 -0.66 8.29
N SER A 123 5.21 -0.17 7.07
CA SER A 123 6.27 0.11 6.10
C SER A 123 7.38 0.99 6.67
N SER A 124 7.03 1.90 7.58
CA SER A 124 7.92 2.85 8.26
C SER A 124 8.74 2.24 9.41
N GLY A 125 8.46 0.98 9.77
CA GLY A 125 9.12 0.25 10.84
C GLY A 125 8.55 0.45 12.24
N GLY A 126 7.43 1.16 12.36
CA GLY A 126 6.59 1.11 13.56
C GLY A 126 5.62 -0.08 13.54
N ILE A 127 4.77 -0.16 14.56
CA ILE A 127 3.65 -1.10 14.62
C ILE A 127 2.32 -0.35 14.74
N THR A 128 1.23 -0.97 14.32
CA THR A 128 -0.12 -0.41 14.40
C THR A 128 -1.16 -1.46 14.80
N SER A 129 -2.36 -1.02 15.12
CA SER A 129 -3.47 -1.91 15.45
C SER A 129 -4.05 -2.57 14.20
N VAL A 130 -4.74 -3.69 14.38
CA VAL A 130 -5.45 -4.37 13.29
C VAL A 130 -6.46 -3.44 12.62
N GLU A 131 -7.23 -2.67 13.40
CA GLU A 131 -8.24 -1.74 12.89
C GLU A 131 -7.62 -0.69 11.96
N THR A 132 -6.47 -0.15 12.35
CA THR A 132 -5.74 0.85 11.56
C THR A 132 -5.20 0.23 10.27
N ALA A 133 -4.59 -0.96 10.35
CA ALA A 133 -4.09 -1.67 9.18
C ALA A 133 -5.21 -2.04 8.19
N ARG A 134 -6.41 -2.38 8.69
CA ARG A 134 -7.61 -2.62 7.87
C ARG A 134 -8.11 -1.33 7.20
N LYS A 135 -8.01 -0.18 7.87
CA LYS A 135 -8.44 1.11 7.31
C LYS A 135 -7.44 1.66 6.29
N TYR A 136 -6.14 1.50 6.55
CA TYR A 136 -5.03 2.07 5.78
C TYR A 136 -3.98 1.02 5.35
N PRO A 137 -4.37 -0.02 4.61
CA PRO A 137 -3.47 -1.09 4.18
C PRO A 137 -2.30 -0.59 3.29
N VAL A 138 -2.41 0.58 2.68
CA VAL A 138 -1.29 1.18 1.94
C VAL A 138 -0.05 1.41 2.81
N ARG A 139 -0.23 1.53 4.15
CA ARG A 139 0.85 1.75 5.13
C ARG A 139 1.57 0.47 5.59
N ILE A 140 1.16 -0.69 5.09
CA ILE A 140 1.77 -2.00 5.42
C ILE A 140 2.40 -2.67 4.19
N ILE A 141 2.46 -1.97 3.06
CA ILE A 141 3.17 -2.41 1.86
C ILE A 141 4.66 -2.55 2.21
N GLU A 142 5.28 -3.69 1.88
CA GLU A 142 6.67 -3.98 2.25
C GLU A 142 6.98 -3.98 3.76
N SER A 143 5.96 -4.15 4.62
CA SER A 143 6.16 -4.22 6.08
C SER A 143 7.03 -5.40 6.54
N GLY A 144 7.05 -6.52 5.80
CA GLY A 144 7.86 -7.70 6.12
C GLY A 144 9.37 -7.43 6.11
N PRO A 145 9.96 -7.03 4.96
CA PRO A 145 11.38 -6.70 4.86
C PRO A 145 11.82 -5.60 5.84
N THR A 146 10.95 -4.64 6.12
CA THR A 146 11.19 -3.62 7.15
C THR A 146 11.51 -4.22 8.52
N ALA A 147 10.90 -5.35 8.91
CA ALA A 147 11.22 -6.03 10.16
C ALA A 147 12.68 -6.52 10.21
N ALA A 148 13.21 -7.03 9.09
CA ALA A 148 14.61 -7.46 8.99
C ALA A 148 15.59 -6.28 9.14
N VAL A 149 15.22 -5.12 8.61
CA VAL A 149 16.00 -3.88 8.77
C VAL A 149 16.01 -3.42 10.23
N ILE A 150 14.86 -3.40 10.90
CA ILE A 150 14.78 -3.05 12.33
C ILE A 150 15.61 -4.02 13.17
N ALA A 151 15.51 -5.32 12.90
CA ALA A 151 16.31 -6.33 13.59
C ALA A 151 17.80 -6.08 13.35
N SER A 152 18.20 -5.77 12.12
CA SER A 152 19.58 -5.42 11.77
C SER A 152 20.06 -4.20 12.54
N GLN A 153 19.26 -3.13 12.66
CA GLN A 153 19.59 -1.97 13.50
C GLN A 153 19.71 -2.33 14.98
N HIS A 154 18.85 -3.22 15.49
CA HIS A 154 18.90 -3.69 16.88
C HIS A 154 20.21 -4.44 17.16
N TYR A 155 20.53 -5.44 16.33
CA TYR A 155 21.77 -6.22 16.47
C TYR A 155 23.02 -5.37 16.19
N GLY A 156 22.98 -4.44 15.23
CA GLY A 156 24.07 -3.51 14.98
C GLY A 156 24.42 -2.66 16.21
N LYS A 157 23.41 -2.18 16.95
CA LYS A 157 23.65 -1.49 18.23
C LYS A 157 24.30 -2.41 19.26
N MET A 158 23.81 -3.65 19.39
CA MET A 158 24.34 -4.64 20.34
C MET A 158 25.81 -4.98 20.05
N PHE A 159 26.16 -5.15 18.77
CA PHE A 159 27.53 -5.48 18.33
C PHE A 159 28.39 -4.25 18.03
N GLN A 160 27.88 -3.04 18.27
CA GLN A 160 28.55 -1.77 17.96
C GLN A 160 28.92 -1.60 16.48
N ILE A 161 28.18 -2.24 15.58
CA ILE A 161 28.30 -2.13 14.12
C ILE A 161 27.30 -1.07 13.64
N LYS A 162 27.81 0.04 13.13
CA LYS A 162 26.99 1.19 12.71
C LYS A 162 26.64 1.17 11.23
N ASP A 163 27.48 0.56 10.40
CA ASP A 163 27.30 0.52 8.96
C ASP A 163 27.07 -0.93 8.53
N MET A 164 25.89 -1.22 7.99
CA MET A 164 25.46 -2.57 7.64
C MET A 164 24.71 -2.56 6.33
N PHE A 165 24.85 -3.64 5.58
CA PHE A 165 24.02 -3.94 4.43
C PHE A 165 23.06 -5.06 4.82
N CYS A 166 21.80 -4.71 5.08
CA CYS A 166 20.75 -5.69 5.34
C CYS A 166 20.34 -6.29 4.00
N PHE A 167 20.33 -7.63 3.89
CA PHE A 167 19.95 -8.35 2.68
C PHE A 167 19.04 -9.52 3.06
N ASP A 168 17.81 -9.49 2.55
CA ASP A 168 16.77 -10.50 2.76
C ASP A 168 16.34 -11.07 1.40
N MET A 169 16.64 -12.35 1.17
CA MET A 169 16.30 -13.03 -0.08
C MET A 169 15.31 -14.16 0.17
N GLY A 170 14.12 -14.02 -0.42
CA GLY A 170 13.11 -15.07 -0.46
C GLY A 170 13.15 -15.89 -1.74
N GLY A 171 12.09 -16.66 -2.00
CA GLY A 171 11.94 -17.44 -3.23
C GLY A 171 11.79 -16.58 -4.49
N THR A 172 11.20 -15.40 -4.39
CA THR A 172 10.86 -14.58 -5.58
C THR A 172 11.69 -13.31 -5.69
N THR A 173 11.93 -12.61 -4.57
CA THR A 173 12.61 -11.32 -4.57
C THR A 173 13.62 -11.23 -3.44
N ALA A 174 14.64 -10.41 -3.69
CA ALA A 174 15.63 -10.00 -2.71
C ALA A 174 15.43 -8.52 -2.39
N LYS A 175 15.40 -8.18 -1.11
CA LYS A 175 15.34 -6.82 -0.61
C LYS A 175 16.64 -6.50 0.10
N SER A 176 17.08 -5.27 -0.01
CA SER A 176 18.22 -4.78 0.74
C SER A 176 18.01 -3.38 1.27
N CYS A 177 18.65 -3.09 2.40
CA CYS A 177 18.67 -1.76 2.98
C CYS A 177 20.09 -1.43 3.43
N LEU A 178 20.55 -0.23 3.08
CA LEU A 178 21.79 0.30 3.62
C LEU A 178 21.49 1.01 4.96
N ILE A 179 22.06 0.48 6.04
CA ILE A 179 22.02 1.10 7.36
C ILE A 179 23.34 1.85 7.52
N GLN A 180 23.28 3.16 7.73
CA GLN A 180 24.45 4.01 7.91
C GLN A 180 24.39 4.69 9.26
N LYS A 181 25.53 4.76 9.97
CA LYS A 181 25.61 5.40 11.29
C LYS A 181 24.58 4.85 12.30
N GLY A 182 24.14 3.60 12.15
CA GLY A 182 23.15 2.91 12.97
C GLY A 182 21.68 3.16 12.59
N HIS A 183 21.44 3.89 11.50
CA HIS A 183 20.10 4.31 11.06
C HIS A 183 19.79 3.84 9.64
N ALA A 184 18.63 3.20 9.47
CA ALA A 184 18.05 2.96 8.15
C ALA A 184 17.42 4.25 7.62
N GLY A 185 17.52 4.47 6.31
CA GLY A 185 16.83 5.57 5.64
C GLY A 185 15.31 5.39 5.69
N LEU A 186 14.58 6.50 5.78
CA LEU A 186 13.14 6.54 5.53
C LEU A 186 12.89 7.43 4.32
N VAL A 187 12.11 6.95 3.37
CA VAL A 187 11.65 7.71 2.21
C VAL A 187 10.14 7.96 2.34
N SER A 188 9.70 9.15 1.91
CA SER A 188 8.29 9.53 1.95
C SER A 188 7.51 9.08 0.71
N THR A 189 8.22 8.60 -0.31
CA THR A 189 7.66 8.23 -1.61
C THR A 189 8.35 7.01 -2.17
N PHE A 190 7.58 6.07 -2.71
CA PHE A 190 8.09 4.92 -3.46
C PHE A 190 7.12 4.56 -4.58
N GLU A 191 7.47 3.59 -5.42
CA GLU A 191 6.65 3.17 -6.55
C GLU A 191 6.25 1.72 -6.42
N VAL A 192 4.97 1.43 -6.65
CA VAL A 192 4.44 0.06 -6.72
C VAL A 192 4.01 -0.28 -8.14
N GLY A 193 3.99 -1.58 -8.48
CA GLY A 193 3.50 -2.04 -9.77
C GLY A 193 4.28 -1.53 -10.98
N ARG A 194 5.61 -1.44 -10.86
CA ARG A 194 6.48 -0.97 -11.95
C ARG A 194 6.34 -1.83 -13.21
N VAL A 195 6.10 -1.18 -14.34
CA VAL A 195 6.00 -1.83 -15.67
C VAL A 195 7.37 -2.01 -16.32
N GLN A 196 8.35 -1.16 -15.99
CA GLN A 196 9.72 -1.24 -16.53
C GLN A 196 10.73 -1.31 -15.39
N ARG A 197 11.60 -2.34 -15.42
CA ARG A 197 12.68 -2.49 -14.44
C ARG A 197 13.63 -1.31 -14.51
N PHE A 198 14.01 -0.78 -13.34
CA PHE A 198 14.96 0.33 -13.17
C PHE A 198 14.61 1.65 -13.87
N LYS A 199 13.36 1.83 -14.31
CA LYS A 199 12.87 3.11 -14.84
C LYS A 199 11.95 3.79 -13.83
N LYS A 200 12.43 4.90 -13.27
CA LYS A 200 11.61 5.80 -12.45
C LYS A 200 10.41 6.30 -13.25
N GLY A 201 9.25 6.37 -12.62
CA GLY A 201 7.96 6.75 -13.21
C GLY A 201 7.25 5.62 -13.94
N SER A 202 7.78 4.39 -13.90
CA SER A 202 7.12 3.23 -14.54
C SER A 202 6.08 2.54 -13.64
N GLY A 203 6.01 2.92 -12.36
CA GLY A 203 5.03 2.43 -11.40
C GLY A 203 4.11 3.53 -10.90
N LEU A 204 3.20 3.18 -10.00
CA LEU A 204 2.30 4.11 -9.33
C LEU A 204 3.02 4.74 -8.13
N PRO A 205 3.12 6.07 -8.05
CA PRO A 205 3.72 6.73 -6.90
C PRO A 205 2.82 6.60 -5.67
N ILE A 206 3.40 6.12 -4.59
CA ILE A 206 2.75 6.00 -3.28
C ILE A 206 3.47 6.92 -2.31
N GLN A 207 2.71 7.75 -1.60
CA GLN A 207 3.23 8.70 -0.61
C GLN A 207 2.89 8.24 0.81
N VAL A 208 3.61 7.23 1.29
CA VAL A 208 3.61 6.87 2.71
C VAL A 208 5.06 6.67 3.18
N PRO A 209 5.38 6.99 4.43
CA PRO A 209 6.71 6.71 4.97
C PRO A 209 7.03 5.22 4.91
N VAL A 210 8.14 4.88 4.28
CA VAL A 210 8.66 3.51 4.15
C VAL A 210 10.16 3.49 4.40
N VAL A 211 10.66 2.40 4.95
CA VAL A 211 12.11 2.15 4.99
C VAL A 211 12.67 2.17 3.57
N ASP A 212 13.83 2.79 3.38
CA ASP A 212 14.49 2.88 2.09
C ASP A 212 15.02 1.50 1.68
N LEU A 213 14.14 0.74 1.02
CA LEU A 213 14.38 -0.61 0.54
C LEU A 213 14.71 -0.56 -0.95
N MET A 214 15.76 -1.29 -1.32
CA MET A 214 16.04 -1.65 -2.69
C MET A 214 15.53 -3.05 -2.94
N GLU A 215 14.73 -3.23 -3.99
CA GLU A 215 14.23 -4.55 -4.40
C GLU A 215 14.87 -4.99 -5.72
N ILE A 216 15.27 -6.26 -5.76
CA ILE A 216 15.70 -6.96 -6.96
C ILE A 216 14.80 -8.17 -7.15
N GLY A 217 14.21 -8.29 -8.36
CA GLY A 217 13.39 -9.44 -8.75
C GLY A 217 14.26 -10.65 -9.11
N ALA A 218 14.96 -11.16 -8.11
CA ALA A 218 15.73 -12.39 -8.11
C ALA A 218 15.63 -13.03 -6.70
N GLY A 219 15.50 -14.36 -6.65
CA GLY A 219 15.33 -15.13 -5.43
C GLY A 219 15.57 -16.62 -5.68
N GLY A 220 15.40 -17.45 -4.65
CA GLY A 220 15.72 -18.88 -4.72
C GLY A 220 14.94 -19.69 -5.77
N GLY A 221 13.76 -19.22 -6.19
CA GLY A 221 12.92 -19.83 -7.23
C GLY A 221 13.07 -19.19 -8.60
N SER A 222 13.99 -18.24 -8.79
CA SER A 222 14.19 -17.58 -10.09
C SER A 222 14.64 -18.57 -11.15
N ILE A 223 13.94 -18.58 -12.29
CA ILE A 223 14.17 -19.54 -13.36
C ILE A 223 15.42 -19.14 -14.14
N ALA A 224 16.36 -20.09 -14.25
CA ALA A 224 17.55 -19.97 -15.08
C ALA A 224 17.24 -20.45 -16.51
N ARG A 225 17.58 -19.65 -17.52
CA ARG A 225 17.39 -19.99 -18.93
C ARG A 225 18.51 -19.44 -19.79
N MET A 226 18.73 -20.07 -20.95
CA MET A 226 19.57 -19.52 -21.99
C MET A 226 18.77 -18.50 -22.81
N SER A 227 19.30 -17.29 -22.95
CA SER A 227 18.71 -16.26 -23.81
C SER A 227 18.91 -16.59 -25.30
N LYS A 228 18.19 -15.87 -26.18
CA LYS A 228 18.36 -15.99 -27.64
C LYS A 228 19.80 -15.70 -28.12
N MET A 229 20.60 -15.00 -27.31
CA MET A 229 22.00 -14.67 -27.60
C MET A 229 23.00 -15.66 -26.97
N GLY A 230 22.54 -16.78 -26.40
CA GLY A 230 23.41 -17.77 -25.77
C GLY A 230 23.97 -17.36 -24.41
N LEU A 231 23.40 -16.32 -23.77
CA LEU A 231 23.78 -15.91 -22.41
C LEU A 231 22.84 -16.51 -21.37
N LEU A 232 23.40 -16.99 -20.25
CA LEU A 232 22.63 -17.44 -19.09
C LEU A 232 21.92 -16.24 -18.44
N GLN A 233 20.62 -16.37 -18.21
CA GLN A 233 19.78 -15.38 -17.52
C GLN A 233 19.02 -16.04 -16.38
N VAL A 234 18.93 -15.37 -15.24
CA VAL A 234 18.19 -15.83 -14.06
C VAL A 234 17.09 -14.81 -13.74
N GLY A 235 15.84 -15.26 -13.71
CA GLY A 235 14.67 -14.39 -13.59
C GLY A 235 14.32 -13.66 -14.92
N PRO A 236 13.29 -12.80 -14.93
CA PRO A 236 12.44 -12.36 -13.81
C PRO A 236 11.44 -13.41 -13.31
N GLU A 237 11.19 -14.44 -14.11
CA GLU A 237 10.20 -15.47 -13.80
C GLU A 237 10.65 -16.31 -12.62
N SER A 238 9.71 -16.69 -11.75
CA SER A 238 9.95 -17.49 -10.56
C SER A 238 9.04 -18.72 -10.58
N ALA A 239 9.57 -19.86 -10.17
CA ALA A 239 8.80 -21.09 -9.95
C ALA A 239 7.87 -21.02 -8.73
N GLY A 240 7.97 -19.94 -7.93
CA GLY A 240 7.12 -19.72 -6.76
C GLY A 240 7.34 -20.77 -5.68
N ALA A 241 6.26 -21.12 -4.97
CA ALA A 241 6.25 -22.21 -4.00
C ALA A 241 5.55 -23.47 -4.52
N ASP A 242 4.78 -23.36 -5.60
CA ASP A 242 4.05 -24.44 -6.26
C ASP A 242 4.09 -24.21 -7.78
N PRO A 243 4.78 -25.05 -8.58
CA PRO A 243 5.46 -26.29 -8.16
C PRO A 243 6.76 -26.04 -7.36
N GLY A 244 7.29 -24.81 -7.37
CA GLY A 244 8.54 -24.47 -6.71
C GLY A 244 9.80 -24.95 -7.46
N PRO A 245 10.99 -24.85 -6.83
CA PRO A 245 12.23 -25.41 -7.36
C PRO A 245 12.09 -26.89 -7.70
N ALA A 246 12.80 -27.37 -8.72
CA ALA A 246 12.71 -28.76 -9.19
C ALA A 246 13.08 -29.84 -8.14
N CYS A 247 13.64 -29.44 -7.00
CA CYS A 247 14.00 -30.32 -5.89
C CYS A 247 12.98 -30.33 -4.73
N TYR A 248 11.85 -29.63 -4.87
CA TYR A 248 10.70 -29.78 -3.97
C TYR A 248 10.02 -31.13 -4.22
#